data_AF-A0AAQ3KXE7-F1
#
_entry.id   AF-A0AAQ3KXE7-F1
#
_cell.length_a   1.000
_cell.length_b   1.000
_cell.length_c   1.000
_cell.angle_alpha   90.00
_cell.angle_beta   90.00
_cell.angle_gamma   90.00
#
_symmetry.space_group_name_H-M   'P 1'
#
loop_
_entity.id
_entity.type
_entity.pdbx_description
1 polymer ?
#
loop_
_entity_poly.entity_id
_entity_poly.type
_entity_poly.pdbx_seq_one_letter_code
_entity_poly.pdbx_strand_id
1 'polypeptide(L)'
;MIQIIVTRGIKSSLGVKLAFGMQMNLPLCSPLKQLTPASPCSQRKALRTTCSISDSVEKKKVIVISGPTGAGKSRLALELAKRLDGEIISADSVQVYRGLDVGSAKPSVSQRNEVPHHLIDILHPSEDYSAGQFFEDARKATQDVLERGRVPIVAGGTGLYLRWFIYGKPNVPKASLEVASEVCEELMELQKNNQWDAAVDLVVKAGDPNARLLPSNNWYRLRRSLEIMKSSGMPPSAFSVPYDSFRQHLDSRLTDTSVVNHPSEVDKVDKVDNIHNHPKELDYNFTCFFLTSPRVDLYRSIDLRCEDMLMETEGLLSEASWLLDIGLRPDMNSATRAIGYRQAMEYLLSCREQGGRSSPEEFYAFLSEFQKASRNFSKRQITWFRNELIYQWLDASKPFEDVTDFICNAYHDQTGRLIVPEALKMKKKGSGRQETYELKSYRAKVKLFIHDEDCNHVLEWIGRTQRQSVAVL
;
A
#
# COMPACT_ATOMS: atom_id res chain seq x y z
N MET A 1 -46.74 -5.07 30.63
CA MET A 1 -47.30 -4.51 31.88
C MET A 1 -46.20 -4.51 32.94
N ILE A 2 -46.07 -3.41 33.71
CA ILE A 2 -45.90 -3.37 35.19
C ILE A 2 -44.92 -4.43 35.79
N GLN A 3 -43.81 -4.12 36.48
CA GLN A 3 -43.53 -2.96 37.34
C GLN A 3 -42.04 -2.68 37.55
N ILE A 4 -41.76 -1.39 37.65
CA ILE A 4 -40.64 -0.75 38.36
C ILE A 4 -40.59 -1.19 39.84
N ILE A 5 -39.40 -1.45 40.39
CA ILE A 5 -39.09 -1.17 41.81
C ILE A 5 -37.76 -0.40 41.87
N VAL A 6 -37.81 0.74 42.56
CA VAL A 6 -36.68 1.59 42.94
C VAL A 6 -36.57 1.56 44.46
N THR A 7 -35.37 1.39 45.01
CA THR A 7 -35.09 1.65 46.43
C THR A 7 -33.92 2.62 46.60
N ARG A 8 -34.14 3.61 47.47
CA ARG A 8 -33.23 4.73 47.77
C ARG A 8 -32.37 4.44 49.00
N GLY A 9 -31.23 5.13 49.11
CA GLY A 9 -30.54 5.36 50.39
C GLY A 9 -29.07 5.80 50.22
N ILE A 10 -28.51 6.85 50.83
CA ILE A 10 -28.94 8.18 51.32
C ILE A 10 -27.68 8.82 51.99
N LYS A 11 -27.30 10.06 51.60
CA LYS A 11 -26.37 11.01 52.31
C LYS A 11 -24.90 10.53 52.49
N SER A 12 -23.88 11.38 52.72
CA SER A 12 -23.81 12.80 53.14
C SER A 12 -22.55 13.50 52.56
N SER A 13 -22.70 14.60 51.81
CA SER A 13 -22.35 16.01 52.20
C SER A 13 -20.87 16.39 52.40
N LEU A 14 -20.34 17.24 51.51
CA LEU A 14 -19.74 18.59 51.76
C LEU A 14 -19.27 19.14 50.39
N GLY A 15 -19.37 20.43 50.04
CA GLY A 15 -20.03 21.50 50.79
C GLY A 15 -19.40 22.89 50.72
N VAL A 16 -18.85 23.36 49.57
CA VAL A 16 -18.51 24.78 49.40
C VAL A 16 -18.98 25.30 48.03
N LYS A 17 -19.87 26.30 48.06
CA LYS A 17 -20.18 27.19 46.94
C LYS A 17 -19.47 28.51 47.18
N LEU A 18 -19.05 29.19 46.11
CA LEU A 18 -19.22 30.63 45.97
C LEU A 18 -19.28 31.00 44.49
N ALA A 19 -20.13 31.97 44.16
CA ALA A 19 -20.45 32.45 42.82
C ALA A 19 -20.54 33.99 42.85
N PHE A 20 -21.02 34.58 41.75
CA PHE A 20 -21.02 36.01 41.39
C PHE A 20 -19.71 36.48 40.71
N GLY A 21 -19.75 37.29 39.63
CA GLY A 21 -20.93 37.87 38.99
C GLY A 21 -20.66 38.45 37.58
N MET A 22 -21.74 38.92 36.94
CA MET A 22 -21.77 39.50 35.59
C MET A 22 -21.00 40.83 35.47
N GLN A 23 -20.46 41.15 34.29
CA GLN A 23 -20.89 42.34 33.53
C GLN A 23 -20.35 42.39 32.09
N MET A 24 -21.11 43.04 31.20
CA MET A 24 -20.74 43.37 29.82
C MET A 24 -20.02 44.72 29.75
N ASN A 25 -19.26 44.98 28.68
CA ASN A 25 -19.31 46.28 27.97
C ASN A 25 -18.57 46.32 26.63
N LEU A 26 -19.16 47.04 25.67
CA LEU A 26 -18.55 47.58 24.44
C LEU A 26 -18.07 49.01 24.68
N PRO A 27 -17.12 49.53 23.86
CA PRO A 27 -17.39 50.78 23.12
C PRO A 27 -16.93 50.67 21.64
N LEU A 28 -17.68 51.14 20.63
CA LEU A 28 -18.07 52.51 20.21
C LEU A 28 -17.04 53.28 19.34
N CYS A 29 -17.55 54.06 18.38
CA CYS A 29 -16.86 54.51 17.15
C CYS A 29 -16.40 55.98 17.12
N SER A 30 -15.49 56.27 16.17
CA SER A 30 -15.36 57.53 15.38
C SER A 30 -14.72 58.76 16.09
N PRO A 31 -14.28 59.85 15.40
CA PRO A 31 -14.58 60.23 14.00
C PRO A 31 -13.41 60.75 13.11
N LEU A 32 -13.79 61.16 11.88
CA LEU A 32 -12.97 61.62 10.74
C LEU A 32 -12.25 62.98 10.92
N LYS A 33 -11.27 63.26 10.04
CA LYS A 33 -10.91 64.63 9.58
C LYS A 33 -10.60 64.72 8.07
N GLN A 34 -10.75 65.96 7.57
CA GLN A 34 -10.80 66.44 6.17
C GLN A 34 -9.75 67.58 5.96
N LEU A 35 -9.37 68.09 4.77
CA LEU A 35 -9.68 67.81 3.34
C LEU A 35 -8.61 68.50 2.43
N THR A 36 -8.01 67.82 1.44
CA THR A 36 -7.49 68.39 0.14
C THR A 36 -6.44 69.55 0.15
N PRO A 37 -5.95 70.06 -1.00
CA PRO A 37 -5.46 69.39 -2.24
C PRO A 37 -4.08 69.90 -2.73
N ALA A 38 -3.43 69.18 -3.65
CA ALA A 38 -2.46 69.76 -4.60
C ALA A 38 -2.29 68.90 -5.88
N SER A 39 -2.09 69.56 -7.02
CA SER A 39 -1.78 68.97 -8.34
C SER A 39 -1.19 70.08 -9.24
N PRO A 40 -0.56 69.79 -10.40
CA PRO A 40 0.07 68.54 -10.86
C PRO A 40 1.57 68.74 -11.20
N CYS A 41 2.32 67.66 -11.45
CA CYS A 41 3.55 67.76 -12.25
C CYS A 41 3.70 66.57 -13.20
N SER A 42 3.98 66.86 -14.46
CA SER A 42 4.05 65.89 -15.55
C SER A 42 5.37 65.13 -15.52
N GLN A 43 5.33 63.81 -15.31
CA GLN A 43 6.40 62.91 -15.74
C GLN A 43 5.83 61.69 -16.47
N ARG A 44 6.47 61.36 -17.60
CA ARG A 44 6.05 60.32 -18.55
C ARG A 44 6.10 58.94 -17.88
N LYS A 45 4.96 58.28 -17.72
CA LYS A 45 4.94 56.85 -17.41
C LYS A 45 5.47 56.07 -18.62
N ALA A 46 6.70 55.57 -18.52
CA ALA A 46 7.16 54.51 -19.40
C ALA A 46 6.28 53.27 -19.16
N LEU A 47 5.65 52.77 -20.23
CA LEU A 47 4.98 51.48 -20.23
C LEU A 47 6.04 50.38 -20.06
N ARG A 48 6.31 50.01 -18.80
CA ARG A 48 6.96 48.73 -18.52
C ARG A 48 5.94 47.64 -18.80
N THR A 49 6.15 46.91 -19.90
CA THR A 49 5.47 45.65 -20.17
C THR A 49 5.77 44.71 -19.02
N THR A 50 4.83 44.58 -18.07
CA THR A 50 4.88 43.53 -17.07
C THR A 50 4.59 42.22 -17.77
N CYS A 51 5.65 41.49 -18.14
CA CYS A 51 5.49 40.06 -18.33
C CYS A 51 4.86 39.51 -17.05
N SER A 52 3.66 38.97 -17.18
CA SER A 52 3.11 38.09 -16.17
C SER A 52 4.04 36.90 -16.06
N ILE A 53 4.92 36.91 -15.06
CA ILE A 53 5.53 35.69 -14.57
C ILE A 53 4.36 34.81 -14.16
N SER A 54 4.15 33.74 -14.93
CA SER A 54 3.29 32.65 -14.49
C SER A 54 3.96 32.06 -13.25
N ASP A 55 3.42 32.33 -12.07
CA ASP A 55 3.85 31.66 -10.85
C ASP A 55 3.63 30.15 -11.02
N SER A 56 4.70 29.45 -11.43
CA SER A 56 4.73 28.01 -11.48
C SER A 56 4.72 27.50 -10.05
N VAL A 57 3.51 27.24 -9.52
CA VAL A 57 3.30 26.77 -8.16
C VAL A 57 4.24 25.60 -7.87
N GLU A 58 5.18 25.79 -6.95
CA GLU A 58 6.19 24.79 -6.65
C GLU A 58 5.50 23.52 -6.11
N LYS A 59 5.69 22.41 -6.83
CA LYS A 59 5.03 21.15 -6.49
C LYS A 59 5.54 20.62 -5.17
N LYS A 60 4.60 20.34 -4.27
CA LYS A 60 4.90 19.78 -2.95
C LYS A 60 5.65 18.46 -3.11
N LYS A 61 6.73 18.31 -2.34
CA LYS A 61 7.61 17.14 -2.36
C LYS A 61 6.99 16.00 -1.55
N VAL A 62 7.01 14.79 -2.11
CA VAL A 62 6.55 13.56 -1.45
C VAL A 62 7.62 12.48 -1.62
N ILE A 63 8.04 11.85 -0.52
CA ILE A 63 9.01 10.76 -0.54
C ILE A 63 8.24 9.44 -0.61
N VAL A 64 8.65 8.53 -1.50
CA VAL A 64 8.08 7.19 -1.61
C VAL A 64 9.17 6.14 -1.38
N ILE A 65 9.01 5.29 -0.38
CA ILE A 65 9.95 4.24 0.00
C ILE A 65 9.31 2.87 -0.28
N SER A 66 9.75 2.27 -1.38
CA SER A 66 9.36 0.91 -1.78
C SER A 66 10.54 -0.07 -1.63
N GLY A 67 10.26 -1.35 -1.86
CA GLY A 67 11.19 -2.46 -1.61
C GLY A 67 10.45 -3.75 -1.24
N PRO A 68 11.08 -4.93 -1.38
CA PRO A 68 10.46 -6.18 -0.98
C PRO A 68 10.24 -6.28 0.53
N THR A 69 9.44 -7.24 0.98
CA THR A 69 9.44 -7.64 2.41
C THR A 69 10.85 -8.10 2.84
N GLY A 70 11.24 -7.86 4.09
CA GLY A 70 12.58 -8.13 4.60
C GLY A 70 13.68 -7.10 4.25
N ALA A 71 13.39 -6.07 3.46
CA ALA A 71 14.38 -5.08 3.00
C ALA A 71 14.63 -3.88 3.94
N GLY A 72 14.02 -3.82 5.13
CA GLY A 72 14.27 -2.74 6.10
C GLY A 72 13.49 -1.43 5.89
N LYS A 73 12.52 -1.37 4.97
CA LYS A 73 11.75 -0.16 4.63
C LYS A 73 11.23 0.64 5.84
N SER A 74 10.59 -0.02 6.80
CA SER A 74 9.96 0.65 7.96
C SER A 74 11.00 1.37 8.84
N ARG A 75 12.19 0.78 9.00
CA ARG A 75 13.31 1.41 9.72
C ARG A 75 13.79 2.66 8.99
N LEU A 76 13.94 2.59 7.67
CA LEU A 76 14.35 3.74 6.86
C LEU A 76 13.29 4.86 6.89
N ALA A 77 12.01 4.52 6.77
CA ALA A 77 10.91 5.48 6.85
C ALA A 77 10.85 6.20 8.21
N LEU A 78 11.00 5.46 9.31
CA LEU A 78 11.03 6.01 10.67
C LEU A 78 12.19 6.99 10.88
N GLU A 79 13.39 6.62 10.44
CA GLU A 79 14.56 7.49 10.56
C GLU A 79 14.43 8.76 9.71
N LEU A 80 13.96 8.64 8.46
CA LEU A 80 13.74 9.79 7.60
C LEU A 80 12.65 10.72 8.14
N ALA A 81 11.58 10.19 8.72
CA ALA A 81 10.54 11.00 9.34
C ALA A 81 11.07 11.81 10.54
N LYS A 82 11.95 11.22 11.37
CA LYS A 82 12.62 11.94 12.46
C LYS A 82 13.52 13.07 11.96
N ARG A 83 14.29 12.83 10.90
CA ARG A 83 15.27 13.80 10.36
C ARG A 83 14.66 14.91 9.52
N LEU A 84 13.57 14.60 8.81
CA LEU A 84 12.91 15.53 7.88
C LEU A 84 11.64 16.14 8.46
N ASP A 85 11.34 15.93 9.75
CA ASP A 85 10.09 16.39 10.38
C ASP A 85 8.84 15.92 9.61
N GLY A 86 8.82 14.60 9.35
CA GLY A 86 7.86 13.94 8.48
C GLY A 86 6.84 13.06 9.20
N GLU A 87 5.84 12.63 8.44
CA GLU A 87 4.82 11.69 8.88
C GLU A 87 4.73 10.53 7.86
N ILE A 88 4.46 9.32 8.35
CA ILE A 88 4.54 8.09 7.54
C ILE A 88 3.15 7.68 7.08
N ILE A 89 2.98 7.39 5.80
CA ILE A 89 1.73 6.89 5.21
C ILE A 89 1.98 5.45 4.76
N SER A 90 1.32 4.48 5.41
CA SER A 90 1.52 3.07 5.07
C SER A 90 0.88 2.72 3.74
N ALA A 91 1.68 2.17 2.83
CA ALA A 91 1.26 1.61 1.54
C ALA A 91 1.39 0.08 1.54
N ASP A 92 0.98 -0.54 2.66
CA ASP A 92 0.88 -1.98 2.85
C ASP A 92 -0.59 -2.42 2.93
N SER A 93 -0.95 -3.50 2.24
CA SER A 93 -2.34 -3.98 2.15
C SER A 93 -2.82 -4.77 3.37
N VAL A 94 -1.96 -4.99 4.37
CA VAL A 94 -2.25 -5.79 5.58
C VAL A 94 -2.17 -4.95 6.85
N GLN A 95 -1.26 -3.98 6.92
CA GLN A 95 -1.10 -3.11 8.11
C GLN A 95 -2.33 -2.24 8.43
N VAL A 96 -3.26 -2.09 7.47
CA VAL A 96 -4.55 -1.43 7.67
C VAL A 96 -5.48 -2.15 8.66
N TYR A 97 -5.30 -3.45 8.89
CA TYR A 97 -6.18 -4.26 9.73
C TYR A 97 -5.71 -4.31 11.19
N ARG A 98 -6.64 -4.07 12.12
CA ARG A 98 -6.44 -4.20 13.57
C ARG A 98 -6.11 -5.63 13.97
N GLY A 99 -5.19 -5.79 14.91
CA GLY A 99 -4.78 -7.10 15.47
C GLY A 99 -3.94 -7.98 14.53
N LEU A 100 -3.56 -7.46 13.36
CA LEU A 100 -2.68 -8.10 12.39
C LEU A 100 -1.33 -7.38 12.37
N ASP A 101 -0.56 -7.53 13.45
CA ASP A 101 0.61 -6.73 13.80
C ASP A 101 1.91 -7.49 13.47
N VAL A 102 2.05 -8.71 13.99
CA VAL A 102 3.24 -9.55 13.86
C VAL A 102 3.41 -9.99 12.42
N GLY A 103 2.40 -10.64 11.82
CA GLY A 103 2.47 -11.14 10.44
C GLY A 103 2.71 -10.05 9.39
N SER A 104 2.20 -8.84 9.63
CA SER A 104 2.43 -7.69 8.74
C SER A 104 3.74 -6.94 9.02
N ALA A 105 4.41 -7.24 10.15
CA ALA A 105 5.43 -6.40 10.79
C ALA A 105 5.05 -4.91 10.79
N LYS A 106 3.89 -4.65 11.38
CA LYS A 106 3.44 -3.31 11.74
C LYS A 106 4.46 -2.67 12.68
N PRO A 107 4.77 -1.36 12.53
CA PRO A 107 5.59 -0.65 13.50
C PRO A 107 5.01 -0.77 14.92
N SER A 108 5.88 -0.99 15.90
CA SER A 108 5.47 -1.15 17.30
C SER A 108 4.76 0.09 17.83
N VAL A 109 4.01 -0.03 18.94
CA VAL A 109 3.38 1.13 19.59
C VAL A 109 4.42 2.20 19.96
N SER A 110 5.63 1.81 20.40
CA SER A 110 6.73 2.76 20.63
C SER A 110 7.14 3.51 19.37
N GLN A 111 7.36 2.82 18.24
CA GLN A 111 7.70 3.45 16.95
C GLN A 111 6.59 4.36 16.43
N ARG A 112 5.32 4.00 16.66
CA ARG A 112 4.15 4.81 16.31
C ARG A 112 3.94 6.03 17.20
N ASN A 113 4.48 6.02 18.42
CA ASN A 113 4.51 7.18 19.31
C ASN A 113 5.66 8.14 19.00
N GLU A 114 6.75 7.66 18.39
CA GLU A 114 7.88 8.49 17.95
C GLU A 114 7.56 9.33 16.70
N VAL A 115 6.76 8.79 15.78
CA VAL A 115 6.39 9.43 14.50
C VAL A 115 4.94 9.09 14.15
N PRO A 116 4.09 10.05 13.74
CA PRO A 116 2.74 9.76 13.27
C PRO A 116 2.72 8.80 12.08
N HIS A 117 1.90 7.74 12.18
CA HIS A 117 1.67 6.78 11.11
C HIS A 117 0.19 6.81 10.68
N HIS A 118 -0.03 6.94 9.37
CA HIS A 118 -1.35 6.94 8.71
C HIS A 118 -1.61 5.60 8.03
N LEU A 119 -2.90 5.25 7.89
CA LEU A 119 -3.38 4.01 7.26
C LEU A 119 -2.88 2.72 7.96
N ILE A 120 -2.79 2.78 9.28
CA ILE A 120 -2.53 1.63 10.15
C ILE A 120 -3.72 1.50 11.11
N ASP A 121 -4.18 0.27 11.38
CA ASP A 121 -5.31 0.00 12.30
C ASP A 121 -6.62 0.73 11.97
N ILE A 122 -6.84 1.05 10.70
CA ILE A 122 -8.04 1.75 10.22
C ILE A 122 -9.26 0.82 10.04
N LEU A 123 -9.06 -0.49 9.89
CA LEU A 123 -10.12 -1.47 9.59
C LEU A 123 -10.12 -2.68 10.53
N HIS A 124 -11.28 -3.31 10.69
CA HIS A 124 -11.42 -4.66 11.25
C HIS A 124 -11.07 -5.72 10.18
N PRO A 125 -10.48 -6.89 10.52
CA PRO A 125 -10.07 -7.88 9.51
C PRO A 125 -11.18 -8.52 8.68
N SER A 126 -12.46 -8.34 9.05
CA SER A 126 -13.60 -8.77 8.25
C SER A 126 -13.96 -7.79 7.11
N GLU A 127 -13.44 -6.56 7.15
CA GLU A 127 -13.71 -5.53 6.14
C GLU A 127 -12.81 -5.70 4.91
N ASP A 128 -13.30 -5.27 3.75
CA ASP A 128 -12.52 -5.26 2.50
C ASP A 128 -11.84 -3.91 2.27
N TYR A 129 -10.57 -3.94 1.86
CA TYR A 129 -9.81 -2.76 1.46
C TYR A 129 -9.30 -2.84 0.03
N SER A 130 -9.69 -1.85 -0.79
CA SER A 130 -9.37 -1.80 -2.22
C SER A 130 -8.24 -0.83 -2.54
N ALA A 131 -7.57 -1.04 -3.68
CA ALA A 131 -6.60 -0.07 -4.22
C ALA A 131 -7.25 1.30 -4.53
N GLY A 132 -8.57 1.33 -4.74
CA GLY A 132 -9.35 2.56 -4.91
C GLY A 132 -9.50 3.34 -3.61
N GLN A 133 -9.83 2.67 -2.50
CA GLN A 133 -9.86 3.30 -1.16
C GLN A 133 -8.46 3.76 -0.75
N PHE A 134 -7.44 2.88 -0.87
CA PHE A 134 -6.06 3.28 -0.60
C PHE A 134 -5.65 4.55 -1.35
N PHE A 135 -6.04 4.70 -2.61
CA PHE A 135 -5.78 5.94 -3.34
C PHE A 135 -6.41 7.14 -2.62
N GLU A 136 -7.72 7.15 -2.37
CA GLU A 136 -8.38 8.31 -1.75
C GLU A 136 -7.82 8.59 -0.34
N ASP A 137 -7.65 7.55 0.48
CA ASP A 137 -7.20 7.66 1.86
C ASP A 137 -5.73 8.12 1.96
N ALA A 138 -4.84 7.59 1.11
CA ALA A 138 -3.43 8.01 1.08
C ALA A 138 -3.24 9.40 0.47
N ARG A 139 -4.05 9.77 -0.53
CA ARG A 139 -4.04 11.12 -1.11
C ARG A 139 -4.53 12.15 -0.10
N LYS A 140 -5.59 11.85 0.65
CA LYS A 140 -6.06 12.68 1.77
C LYS A 140 -5.00 12.80 2.86
N ALA A 141 -4.45 11.69 3.35
CA ALA A 141 -3.40 11.71 4.37
C ALA A 141 -2.17 12.53 3.91
N THR A 142 -1.79 12.44 2.63
CA THR A 142 -0.69 13.24 2.06
C THR A 142 -1.01 14.74 2.09
N GLN A 143 -2.23 15.12 1.73
CA GLN A 143 -2.68 16.51 1.83
C GLN A 143 -2.68 16.99 3.30
N ASP A 144 -3.27 16.23 4.21
CA ASP A 144 -3.36 16.56 5.64
C ASP A 144 -1.95 16.78 6.25
N VAL A 145 -0.96 15.96 5.87
CA VAL A 145 0.46 16.09 6.29
C VAL A 145 1.11 17.37 5.72
N LEU A 146 0.88 17.67 4.43
CA LEU A 146 1.38 18.89 3.78
C LEU A 146 0.77 20.17 4.35
N GLU A 147 -0.52 20.15 4.73
CA GLU A 147 -1.21 21.26 5.38
C GLU A 147 -0.69 21.55 6.79
N ARG A 148 -0.20 20.53 7.50
CA ARG A 148 0.58 20.68 8.74
C ARG A 148 2.02 21.17 8.54
N GLY A 149 2.46 21.36 7.29
CA GLY A 149 3.83 21.76 6.96
C GLY A 149 4.88 20.66 7.15
N ARG A 150 4.46 19.41 7.33
CA ARG A 150 5.33 18.25 7.55
C ARG A 150 5.65 17.52 6.22
N VAL A 151 6.64 16.63 6.24
CA VAL A 151 7.06 15.87 5.05
C VAL A 151 6.29 14.55 4.90
N PRO A 152 5.55 14.31 3.81
CA PRO A 152 4.88 13.04 3.58
C PRO A 152 5.86 11.95 3.12
N ILE A 153 5.95 10.87 3.89
CA ILE A 153 6.80 9.70 3.61
C ILE A 153 5.91 8.48 3.42
N VAL A 154 5.66 8.10 2.17
CA VAL A 154 4.80 6.97 1.83
C VAL A 154 5.66 5.71 1.78
N ALA A 155 5.42 4.76 2.68
CA ALA A 155 6.26 3.58 2.85
C ALA A 155 5.45 2.29 2.68
N GLY A 156 5.87 1.39 1.77
CA GLY A 156 5.12 0.17 1.53
C GLY A 156 5.68 -0.73 0.45
N GLY A 157 5.01 -1.86 0.19
CA GLY A 157 5.43 -2.86 -0.79
C GLY A 157 4.40 -3.18 -1.87
N THR A 158 3.23 -2.54 -1.82
CA THR A 158 2.08 -2.88 -2.66
C THR A 158 2.16 -2.13 -3.99
N GLY A 159 2.63 -2.81 -5.05
CA GLY A 159 2.91 -2.20 -6.35
C GLY A 159 1.74 -1.47 -7.01
N LEU A 160 0.54 -2.04 -6.95
CA LEU A 160 -0.66 -1.40 -7.52
C LEU A 160 -1.07 -0.15 -6.76
N TYR A 161 -1.02 -0.19 -5.42
CA TYR A 161 -1.30 0.94 -4.54
C TYR A 161 -0.38 2.12 -4.87
N LEU A 162 0.94 1.89 -4.85
CA LEU A 162 1.92 2.93 -5.14
C LEU A 162 1.83 3.46 -6.59
N ARG A 163 1.54 2.59 -7.57
CA ARG A 163 1.32 3.04 -8.95
C ARG A 163 0.11 3.98 -9.04
N TRP A 164 -1.02 3.63 -8.45
CA TRP A 164 -2.21 4.49 -8.50
C TRP A 164 -2.01 5.78 -7.70
N PHE A 165 -1.34 5.72 -6.55
CA PHE A 165 -1.03 6.91 -5.75
C PHE A 165 -0.15 7.94 -6.48
N ILE A 166 0.86 7.46 -7.22
CA ILE A 166 1.77 8.31 -8.01
C ILE A 166 1.09 8.83 -9.28
N TYR A 167 0.52 7.95 -10.09
CA TYR A 167 0.09 8.28 -11.46
C TYR A 167 -1.41 8.60 -11.59
N GLY A 168 -2.21 8.31 -10.57
CA GLY A 168 -3.68 8.33 -10.61
C GLY A 168 -4.28 6.93 -10.80
N LYS A 169 -5.49 6.73 -10.25
CA LYS A 169 -6.33 5.55 -10.51
C LYS A 169 -7.21 5.75 -11.76
N PRO A 170 -7.63 4.68 -12.45
CA PRO A 170 -8.65 4.77 -13.50
C PRO A 170 -10.02 5.14 -12.90
N ASN A 171 -10.83 5.89 -13.66
CA ASN A 171 -12.16 6.35 -13.24
C ASN A 171 -13.25 5.28 -13.42
N VAL A 172 -13.01 4.09 -12.88
CA VAL A 172 -13.95 2.97 -12.94
C VAL A 172 -14.99 3.11 -11.82
N PRO A 173 -16.31 3.00 -12.10
CA PRO A 173 -17.32 3.01 -11.05
C PRO A 173 -17.19 1.80 -10.10
N LYS A 174 -17.50 2.03 -8.83
CA LYS A 174 -17.72 0.94 -7.86
C LYS A 174 -19.08 0.32 -8.17
N ALA A 175 -19.16 -1.01 -8.21
CA ALA A 175 -20.44 -1.69 -8.37
C ALA A 175 -21.31 -1.47 -7.12
N SER A 176 -22.63 -1.39 -7.31
CA SER A 176 -23.57 -1.43 -6.18
C SER A 176 -23.61 -2.83 -5.58
N LEU A 177 -24.21 -2.97 -4.40
CA LEU A 177 -24.39 -4.28 -3.77
C LEU A 177 -25.35 -5.16 -4.60
N GLU A 178 -26.36 -4.58 -5.25
CA GLU A 178 -27.26 -5.34 -6.13
C GLU A 178 -26.49 -5.91 -7.34
N VAL A 179 -25.73 -5.08 -8.05
CA VAL A 179 -24.92 -5.51 -9.20
C VAL A 179 -23.88 -6.55 -8.78
N ALA A 180 -23.24 -6.39 -7.62
CA ALA A 180 -22.28 -7.38 -7.12
C ALA A 180 -22.95 -8.72 -6.79
N SER A 181 -24.17 -8.73 -6.23
CA SER A 181 -24.94 -9.97 -5.98
C SER A 181 -25.35 -10.64 -7.28
N GLU A 182 -25.97 -9.88 -8.19
CA GLU A 182 -26.44 -10.35 -9.50
C GLU A 182 -25.31 -11.04 -10.30
N VAL A 183 -24.13 -10.41 -10.37
CA VAL A 183 -22.98 -11.01 -11.07
C VAL A 183 -22.42 -12.23 -10.33
N CYS A 184 -22.46 -12.25 -8.99
CA CYS A 184 -22.08 -13.45 -8.24
C CYS A 184 -23.03 -14.61 -8.55
N GLU A 185 -24.34 -14.37 -8.60
CA GLU A 185 -25.37 -15.36 -8.91
C GLU A 185 -25.23 -15.88 -10.36
N GLU A 186 -25.07 -14.99 -11.35
CA GLU A 186 -24.86 -15.35 -12.76
C GLU A 186 -23.65 -16.26 -12.99
N LEU A 187 -22.57 -16.05 -12.26
CA LEU A 187 -21.34 -16.84 -12.38
C LEU A 187 -21.27 -18.03 -11.41
N MET A 188 -22.19 -18.15 -10.45
CA MET A 188 -22.09 -19.10 -9.33
C MET A 188 -22.00 -20.56 -9.80
N GLU A 189 -22.95 -21.00 -10.63
CA GLU A 189 -23.02 -22.41 -11.05
C GLU A 189 -21.90 -22.75 -12.05
N LEU A 190 -21.50 -21.78 -12.89
CA LEU A 190 -20.35 -21.93 -13.79
C LEU A 190 -19.04 -22.05 -13.01
N GLN A 191 -18.86 -21.24 -11.96
CA GLN A 191 -17.68 -21.30 -11.09
C GLN A 191 -17.62 -22.61 -10.30
N LYS A 192 -18.74 -23.03 -9.71
CA LYS A 192 -18.90 -24.28 -8.95
C LYS A 192 -18.61 -25.52 -9.81
N ASN A 193 -19.08 -25.55 -11.05
CA ASN A 193 -18.82 -26.63 -11.99
C ASN A 193 -17.52 -26.45 -12.80
N ASN A 194 -16.70 -25.44 -12.46
CA ASN A 194 -15.42 -25.11 -13.10
C ASN A 194 -15.53 -24.92 -14.64
N GLN A 195 -16.66 -24.41 -15.13
CA GLN A 195 -16.96 -24.15 -16.54
C GLN A 195 -16.38 -22.81 -17.01
N TRP A 196 -15.06 -22.68 -16.93
CA TRP A 196 -14.33 -21.44 -17.23
C TRP A 196 -14.64 -20.86 -18.62
N ASP A 197 -14.55 -21.67 -19.67
CA ASP A 197 -14.71 -21.18 -21.05
C ASP A 197 -16.13 -20.65 -21.32
N ALA A 198 -17.15 -21.31 -20.75
CA ALA A 198 -18.54 -20.86 -20.83
C ALA A 198 -18.75 -19.51 -20.11
N ALA A 199 -18.08 -19.29 -18.98
CA ALA A 199 -18.11 -18.03 -18.25
C ALA A 199 -17.35 -16.92 -19.00
N VAL A 200 -16.22 -17.24 -19.65
CA VAL A 200 -15.53 -16.31 -20.55
C VAL A 200 -16.43 -15.91 -21.70
N ASP A 201 -17.09 -16.86 -22.37
CA ASP A 201 -18.01 -16.56 -23.47
C ASP A 201 -19.24 -15.74 -23.02
N LEU A 202 -19.73 -15.92 -21.79
CA LEU A 202 -20.77 -15.08 -21.20
C LEU A 202 -20.29 -13.61 -21.10
N VAL A 203 -19.12 -13.37 -20.53
CA VAL A 203 -18.55 -12.01 -20.38
C VAL A 203 -18.18 -11.39 -21.73
N VAL A 204 -17.71 -12.18 -22.70
CA VAL A 204 -17.47 -11.71 -24.08
C VAL A 204 -18.77 -11.28 -24.75
N LYS A 205 -19.85 -12.07 -24.62
CA LYS A 205 -21.18 -11.72 -25.15
C LYS A 205 -21.78 -10.49 -24.45
N ALA A 206 -21.45 -10.27 -23.19
CA ALA A 206 -21.86 -9.09 -22.43
C ALA A 206 -21.12 -7.79 -22.83
N GLY A 207 -19.97 -7.89 -23.52
CA GLY A 207 -19.29 -6.74 -24.12
C GLY A 207 -17.78 -6.62 -23.91
N ASP A 208 -17.13 -7.51 -23.16
CA ASP A 208 -15.66 -7.46 -22.95
C ASP A 208 -14.93 -8.59 -23.70
N PRO A 209 -14.43 -8.33 -24.93
CA PRO A 209 -13.64 -9.31 -25.67
C PRO A 209 -12.31 -9.65 -24.99
N ASN A 210 -11.80 -8.78 -24.10
CA ASN A 210 -10.53 -9.02 -23.39
C ASN A 210 -10.66 -10.07 -22.28
N ALA A 211 -11.88 -10.51 -21.93
CA ALA A 211 -12.08 -11.66 -21.05
C ALA A 211 -11.36 -12.93 -21.56
N ARG A 212 -11.19 -13.07 -22.89
CA ARG A 212 -10.40 -14.15 -23.52
C ARG A 212 -8.90 -14.10 -23.23
N LEU A 213 -8.37 -12.96 -22.81
CA LEU A 213 -6.97 -12.76 -22.45
C LEU A 213 -6.70 -13.02 -20.96
N LEU A 214 -7.73 -13.33 -20.17
CA LEU A 214 -7.57 -13.65 -18.76
C LEU A 214 -6.92 -15.04 -18.61
N PRO A 215 -5.95 -15.20 -17.69
CA PRO A 215 -5.46 -16.53 -17.32
C PRO A 215 -6.61 -17.42 -16.84
N SER A 216 -6.55 -18.70 -17.19
CA SER A 216 -7.57 -19.69 -16.82
C SER A 216 -7.91 -19.66 -15.32
N ASN A 217 -9.18 -19.83 -15.01
CA ASN A 217 -9.74 -19.82 -13.65
C ASN A 217 -9.55 -18.51 -12.87
N ASN A 218 -9.26 -17.38 -13.53
CA ASN A 218 -9.22 -16.06 -12.89
C ASN A 218 -10.64 -15.46 -12.70
N TRP A 219 -11.47 -16.19 -11.97
CA TRP A 219 -12.87 -15.85 -11.66
C TRP A 219 -13.02 -14.45 -11.06
N TYR A 220 -12.06 -14.00 -10.26
CA TYR A 220 -12.05 -12.63 -9.72
C TYR A 220 -12.01 -11.55 -10.82
N ARG A 221 -11.10 -11.65 -11.80
CA ARG A 221 -11.02 -10.66 -12.89
C ARG A 221 -12.19 -10.78 -13.86
N LEU A 222 -12.65 -12.00 -14.11
CA LEU A 222 -13.80 -12.25 -14.97
C LEU A 222 -15.08 -11.62 -14.38
N ARG A 223 -15.37 -11.90 -13.10
CA ARG A 223 -16.44 -11.27 -12.33
C ARG A 223 -16.30 -9.75 -12.32
N ARG A 224 -15.10 -9.22 -12.01
CA ARG A 224 -14.89 -7.77 -11.96
C ARG A 224 -15.10 -7.10 -13.32
N SER A 225 -14.84 -7.77 -14.45
CA SER A 225 -15.18 -7.23 -15.77
C SER A 225 -16.69 -7.09 -15.95
N LEU A 226 -17.45 -8.14 -15.62
CA LEU A 226 -18.91 -8.15 -15.73
C LEU A 226 -19.58 -7.14 -14.76
N GLU A 227 -19.08 -7.01 -13.53
CA GLU A 227 -19.46 -5.94 -12.59
C GLU A 227 -19.28 -4.54 -13.21
N ILE A 228 -18.15 -4.28 -13.86
CA ILE A 228 -17.85 -2.98 -14.48
C ILE A 228 -18.81 -2.72 -15.66
N MET A 229 -19.05 -3.73 -16.51
CA MET A 229 -19.98 -3.60 -17.64
C MET A 229 -21.41 -3.34 -17.17
N LYS A 230 -21.95 -4.10 -16.22
CA LYS A 230 -23.29 -3.83 -15.67
C LYS A 230 -23.38 -2.47 -14.98
N SER A 231 -22.31 -2.01 -14.33
CA SER A 231 -22.29 -0.71 -13.63
C SER A 231 -22.12 0.51 -14.56
N SER A 232 -21.71 0.33 -15.82
CA SER A 232 -21.30 1.45 -16.68
C SER A 232 -21.72 1.38 -18.15
N GLY A 233 -22.17 0.22 -18.63
CA GLY A 233 -22.37 -0.07 -20.05
C GLY A 233 -21.08 -0.22 -20.86
N MET A 234 -19.88 -0.16 -20.24
CA MET A 234 -18.60 -0.17 -20.93
C MET A 234 -17.64 -1.26 -20.40
N PRO A 235 -16.82 -1.90 -21.24
CA PRO A 235 -15.83 -2.88 -20.78
C PRO A 235 -14.68 -2.20 -20.01
N PRO A 236 -13.93 -2.92 -19.15
CA PRO A 236 -12.83 -2.36 -18.37
C PRO A 236 -11.78 -1.61 -19.20
N SER A 237 -11.55 -2.03 -20.46
CA SER A 237 -10.61 -1.40 -21.38
C SER A 237 -11.02 0.00 -21.86
N ALA A 238 -12.28 0.41 -21.67
CA ALA A 238 -12.72 1.78 -21.97
C ALA A 238 -12.25 2.81 -20.92
N PHE A 239 -11.86 2.35 -19.73
CA PHE A 239 -11.40 3.21 -18.65
C PHE A 239 -9.88 3.37 -18.72
N SER A 240 -9.42 4.55 -19.10
CA SER A 240 -7.99 4.84 -19.20
C SER A 240 -7.28 4.67 -17.86
N VAL A 241 -6.18 3.92 -17.87
CA VAL A 241 -5.26 3.81 -16.72
C VAL A 241 -4.20 4.91 -16.90
N PRO A 242 -4.13 5.93 -16.02
CA PRO A 242 -3.25 7.08 -16.22
C PRO A 242 -1.78 6.72 -16.49
N TYR A 243 -1.29 5.67 -15.80
CA TYR A 243 0.06 5.12 -15.97
C TYR A 243 0.43 4.77 -17.42
N ASP A 244 -0.52 4.31 -18.24
CA ASP A 244 -0.21 3.83 -19.58
C ASP A 244 0.20 4.99 -20.52
N SER A 245 -0.37 6.18 -20.33
CA SER A 245 0.08 7.42 -21.00
C SER A 245 1.53 7.75 -20.62
N PHE A 246 1.86 7.76 -19.32
CA PHE A 246 3.25 7.99 -18.85
C PHE A 246 4.23 6.98 -19.43
N ARG A 247 3.83 5.71 -19.55
CA ARG A 247 4.66 4.65 -20.12
C ARG A 247 4.92 4.87 -21.61
N GLN A 248 3.87 5.13 -22.40
CA GLN A 248 3.99 5.36 -23.84
C GLN A 248 4.91 6.56 -24.17
N HIS A 249 4.77 7.68 -23.45
CA HIS A 249 5.65 8.85 -23.63
C HIS A 249 7.11 8.61 -23.23
N LEU A 250 7.37 7.66 -22.32
CA LEU A 250 8.73 7.33 -21.91
C LEU A 250 9.39 6.38 -22.91
N ASP A 251 8.63 5.39 -23.42
CA ASP A 251 9.08 4.52 -24.50
C ASP A 251 9.37 5.34 -25.78
N SER A 252 8.54 6.34 -26.13
CA SER A 252 8.77 7.20 -27.31
C SER A 252 10.02 8.09 -27.17
N ARG A 253 10.27 8.68 -25.99
CA ARG A 253 11.50 9.44 -25.74
C ARG A 253 12.76 8.58 -25.84
N LEU A 254 12.69 7.32 -25.40
CA LEU A 254 13.80 6.38 -25.50
C LEU A 254 14.08 6.00 -26.97
N THR A 255 13.04 5.82 -27.80
CA THR A 255 13.22 5.58 -29.24
C THR A 255 13.79 6.80 -29.96
N ASP A 256 13.34 8.01 -29.65
CA ASP A 256 13.85 9.25 -30.27
C ASP A 256 15.34 9.46 -30.00
N THR A 257 15.84 9.09 -28.82
CA THR A 257 17.29 9.12 -28.50
C THR A 257 18.13 8.03 -29.20
N SER A 258 17.52 7.15 -30.01
CA SER A 258 18.21 6.01 -30.63
C SER A 258 18.32 6.07 -32.16
N VAL A 259 17.73 7.08 -32.82
CA VAL A 259 17.75 7.21 -34.28
C VAL A 259 18.74 8.29 -34.73
N VAL A 260 19.92 7.86 -35.19
CA VAL A 260 20.72 8.66 -36.12
C VAL A 260 20.06 8.55 -37.50
N ASN A 261 19.85 9.68 -38.17
CA ASN A 261 19.04 9.79 -39.39
C ASN A 261 19.42 8.83 -40.53
N HIS A 262 18.39 8.25 -41.15
CA HIS A 262 18.26 8.27 -42.60
C HIS A 262 16.77 8.40 -42.97
N PRO A 263 16.37 9.36 -43.82
CA PRO A 263 14.98 9.49 -44.24
C PRO A 263 14.69 8.57 -45.44
N SER A 264 13.66 7.75 -45.33
CA SER A 264 12.97 7.12 -46.47
C SER A 264 11.47 7.35 -46.31
N GLU A 265 10.83 7.87 -47.36
CA GLU A 265 9.40 8.18 -47.39
C GLU A 265 8.51 6.93 -47.40
N VAL A 266 7.19 7.16 -47.38
CA VAL A 266 6.09 6.17 -47.52
C VAL A 266 5.85 5.38 -46.22
N ASP A 267 4.79 5.65 -45.45
CA ASP A 267 3.39 5.49 -45.87
C ASP A 267 2.39 6.46 -45.20
N LYS A 268 1.24 6.67 -45.86
CA LYS A 268 0.10 7.45 -45.33
C LYS A 268 -1.07 6.52 -44.95
N VAL A 269 -1.43 6.45 -43.67
CA VAL A 269 -2.75 5.93 -43.25
C VAL A 269 -3.32 6.79 -42.12
N ASP A 270 -4.49 7.37 -42.40
CA ASP A 270 -5.57 7.87 -41.53
C ASP A 270 -5.24 8.57 -40.19
N LYS A 271 -5.36 9.90 -40.24
CA LYS A 271 -5.62 10.72 -39.05
C LYS A 271 -7.09 10.62 -38.65
N VAL A 272 -7.35 10.03 -37.48
CA VAL A 272 -8.56 10.32 -36.68
C VAL A 272 -8.12 11.15 -35.47
N ASP A 273 -8.94 12.13 -35.07
CA ASP A 273 -8.51 13.27 -34.25
C ASP A 273 -8.03 12.90 -32.83
N ASN A 274 -6.70 12.92 -32.64
CA ASN A 274 -6.05 12.88 -31.33
C ASN A 274 -6.18 14.22 -30.59
N ILE A 275 -7.37 14.53 -30.09
CA ILE A 275 -7.62 15.69 -29.24
C ILE A 275 -7.03 15.43 -27.83
N HIS A 276 -5.96 16.18 -27.51
CA HIS A 276 -5.38 16.35 -26.17
C HIS A 276 -4.77 15.11 -25.48
N ASN A 277 -3.78 14.47 -26.12
CA ASN A 277 -2.89 13.53 -25.43
C ASN A 277 -1.59 14.22 -24.94
N HIS A 278 -1.72 15.32 -24.20
CA HIS A 278 -0.63 15.85 -23.40
C HIS A 278 -0.52 15.01 -22.11
N PRO A 279 0.68 14.56 -21.70
CA PRO A 279 0.83 13.82 -20.45
C PRO A 279 0.31 14.67 -19.31
N LYS A 280 -0.65 14.15 -18.55
CA LYS A 280 -1.07 14.78 -17.29
C LYS A 280 0.17 14.89 -16.42
N GLU A 281 0.56 16.10 -16.04
CA GLU A 281 1.70 16.29 -15.17
C GLU A 281 1.41 15.67 -13.80
N LEU A 282 2.42 15.08 -13.16
CA LEU A 282 2.30 14.59 -11.78
C LEU A 282 1.98 15.77 -10.87
N ASP A 283 1.06 15.58 -9.93
CA ASP A 283 0.56 16.64 -9.04
C ASP A 283 1.48 16.91 -7.84
N TYR A 284 2.26 15.91 -7.42
CA TYR A 284 3.37 16.08 -6.49
C TYR A 284 4.74 15.85 -7.15
N ASN A 285 5.77 16.43 -6.53
CA ASN A 285 7.16 16.12 -6.84
C ASN A 285 7.57 14.84 -6.09
N PHE A 286 7.31 13.69 -6.71
CA PHE A 286 7.57 12.37 -6.12
C PHE A 286 9.05 11.97 -6.20
N THR A 287 9.70 11.82 -5.05
CA THR A 287 11.05 11.25 -4.94
C THR A 287 10.94 9.78 -4.54
N CYS A 288 11.06 8.87 -5.52
CA CYS A 288 10.79 7.45 -5.34
C CYS A 288 12.06 6.59 -5.18
N PHE A 289 12.17 5.87 -4.08
CA PHE A 289 13.27 4.96 -3.78
C PHE A 289 12.80 3.50 -3.68
N PHE A 290 13.59 2.57 -4.19
CA PHE A 290 13.38 1.13 -4.08
C PHE A 290 14.57 0.50 -3.35
N LEU A 291 14.38 0.22 -2.07
CA LEU A 291 15.39 -0.35 -1.17
C LEU A 291 15.41 -1.88 -1.30
N THR A 292 16.55 -2.48 -1.63
CA THR A 292 16.71 -3.95 -1.64
C THR A 292 18.18 -4.35 -1.50
N SER A 293 18.44 -5.51 -0.90
CA SER A 293 19.76 -6.15 -0.82
C SER A 293 19.95 -7.20 -1.94
N PRO A 294 21.16 -7.78 -2.10
CA PRO A 294 21.38 -8.99 -2.89
C PRO A 294 20.39 -10.10 -2.53
N ARG A 295 19.92 -10.85 -3.55
CA ARG A 295 18.72 -11.69 -3.41
C ARG A 295 18.87 -12.84 -2.42
N VAL A 296 20.09 -13.39 -2.29
CA VAL A 296 20.40 -14.46 -1.32
C VAL A 296 20.30 -13.93 0.12
N ASP A 297 20.80 -12.73 0.38
CA ASP A 297 20.73 -12.11 1.72
C ASP A 297 19.32 -11.63 2.06
N LEU A 298 18.58 -11.14 1.07
CA LEU A 298 17.16 -10.88 1.22
C LEU A 298 16.35 -12.15 1.54
N TYR A 299 16.68 -13.29 0.94
CA TYR A 299 16.01 -14.55 1.29
C TYR A 299 16.40 -15.01 2.71
N ARG A 300 17.67 -14.85 3.12
CA ARG A 300 18.11 -15.13 4.50
C ARG A 300 17.37 -14.27 5.53
N SER A 301 17.14 -12.98 5.25
CA SER A 301 16.40 -12.10 6.18
C SER A 301 14.90 -12.38 6.19
N ILE A 302 14.32 -12.78 5.05
CA ILE A 302 12.92 -13.24 4.98
C ILE A 302 12.74 -14.55 5.77
N ASP A 303 13.63 -15.52 5.59
CA ASP A 303 13.50 -16.85 6.20
C ASP A 303 13.61 -16.75 7.73
N LEU A 304 14.62 -16.03 8.24
CA LEU A 304 14.78 -15.74 9.67
C LEU A 304 13.57 -15.00 10.23
N ARG A 305 13.05 -13.98 9.54
CA ARG A 305 11.85 -13.26 9.98
C ARG A 305 10.62 -14.16 10.08
N CYS A 306 10.48 -15.16 9.21
CA CYS A 306 9.38 -16.12 9.30
C CYS A 306 9.51 -17.02 10.55
N GLU A 307 10.74 -17.29 10.99
CA GLU A 307 11.00 -17.99 12.26
C GLU A 307 10.73 -17.06 13.45
N ASP A 308 11.25 -15.83 13.44
CA ASP A 308 11.00 -14.81 14.49
C ASP A 308 9.50 -14.64 14.79
N MET A 309 8.66 -14.63 13.73
CA MET A 309 7.20 -14.51 13.81
C MET A 309 6.49 -15.68 14.52
N LEU A 310 7.18 -16.81 14.71
CA LEU A 310 6.66 -18.04 15.31
C LEU A 310 7.32 -18.38 16.66
N MET A 311 8.37 -17.65 17.07
CA MET A 311 9.06 -17.90 18.33
C MET A 311 8.15 -17.71 19.53
N GLU A 312 7.39 -16.63 19.55
CA GLU A 312 6.48 -16.30 20.66
C GLU A 312 5.09 -16.90 20.44
N THR A 313 4.48 -17.37 21.51
CA THR A 313 3.10 -17.91 21.46
C THR A 313 2.04 -16.82 21.25
N GLU A 314 2.34 -15.56 21.57
CA GLU A 314 1.60 -14.36 21.18
C GLU A 314 2.04 -13.82 19.79
N GLY A 315 2.72 -14.65 18.99
CA GLY A 315 3.16 -14.35 17.62
C GLY A 315 2.08 -14.61 16.56
N LEU A 316 2.51 -14.84 15.32
CA LEU A 316 1.66 -14.99 14.13
C LEU A 316 0.55 -16.06 14.28
N LEU A 317 0.82 -17.14 15.01
CA LEU A 317 -0.18 -18.20 15.24
C LEU A 317 -1.34 -17.73 16.13
N SER A 318 -1.11 -16.81 17.07
CA SER A 318 -2.18 -16.23 17.90
C SER A 318 -3.10 -15.33 17.07
N GLU A 319 -2.53 -14.47 16.22
CA GLU A 319 -3.28 -13.61 15.28
C GLU A 319 -4.09 -14.45 14.29
N ALA A 320 -3.51 -15.54 13.78
CA ALA A 320 -4.19 -16.48 12.89
C ALA A 320 -5.28 -17.30 13.59
N SER A 321 -5.08 -17.69 14.86
CA SER A 321 -6.13 -18.31 15.67
C SER A 321 -7.29 -17.33 15.84
N TRP A 322 -7.01 -16.08 16.25
CA TRP A 322 -8.03 -15.06 16.44
C TRP A 322 -8.88 -14.83 15.17
N LEU A 323 -8.26 -14.79 13.99
CA LEU A 323 -8.98 -14.72 12.71
C LEU A 323 -9.95 -15.90 12.51
N LEU A 324 -9.55 -17.13 12.85
CA LEU A 324 -10.43 -18.30 12.82
C LEU A 324 -11.55 -18.24 13.87
N ASP A 325 -11.25 -17.69 15.04
CA ASP A 325 -12.15 -17.61 16.20
C ASP A 325 -13.25 -16.55 16.02
N ILE A 326 -12.98 -15.47 15.27
CA ILE A 326 -14.01 -14.53 14.79
C ILE A 326 -14.77 -15.04 13.56
N GLY A 327 -14.62 -16.32 13.20
CA GLY A 327 -15.39 -16.99 12.15
C GLY A 327 -14.86 -16.81 10.72
N LEU A 328 -13.72 -16.15 10.52
CA LEU A 328 -13.12 -16.05 9.19
C LEU A 328 -12.46 -17.39 8.78
N ARG A 329 -12.14 -17.49 7.49
CA ARG A 329 -11.49 -18.64 6.84
C ARG A 329 -10.36 -18.16 5.94
N PRO A 330 -9.37 -19.03 5.64
CA PRO A 330 -8.36 -18.77 4.61
C PRO A 330 -8.98 -18.28 3.30
N ASP A 331 -8.24 -17.45 2.56
CA ASP A 331 -8.59 -16.98 1.22
C ASP A 331 -9.92 -16.19 1.05
N MET A 332 -10.65 -15.84 2.12
CA MET A 332 -11.89 -15.04 2.06
C MET A 332 -11.68 -13.61 1.55
N ASN A 333 -10.78 -12.83 2.17
CA ASN A 333 -10.58 -11.41 1.88
C ASN A 333 -9.09 -11.03 1.88
N SER A 334 -8.74 -9.75 1.79
CA SER A 334 -7.33 -9.35 1.74
C SER A 334 -6.56 -9.61 3.05
N ALA A 335 -7.24 -9.66 4.20
CA ALA A 335 -6.63 -10.00 5.47
C ALA A 335 -6.28 -11.49 5.53
N THR A 336 -7.23 -12.39 5.22
CA THR A 336 -7.00 -13.85 5.30
C THR A 336 -6.28 -14.46 4.09
N ARG A 337 -6.09 -13.69 3.00
CA ARG A 337 -5.17 -14.00 1.89
C ARG A 337 -3.72 -13.58 2.15
N ALA A 338 -3.47 -12.80 3.21
CA ALA A 338 -2.13 -12.29 3.49
C ALA A 338 -1.16 -13.43 3.80
N ILE A 339 0.07 -13.30 3.31
CA ILE A 339 1.13 -14.31 3.49
C ILE A 339 1.56 -14.33 4.95
N GLY A 340 1.78 -15.53 5.49
CA GLY A 340 1.87 -15.77 6.93
C GLY A 340 0.51 -16.17 7.46
N TYR A 341 -0.44 -15.23 7.52
CA TYR A 341 -1.78 -15.48 8.05
C TYR A 341 -2.48 -16.62 7.35
N ARG A 342 -2.47 -16.67 6.01
CA ARG A 342 -3.15 -17.77 5.30
C ARG A 342 -2.54 -19.13 5.63
N GLN A 343 -1.22 -19.25 5.55
CA GLN A 343 -0.51 -20.50 5.87
C GLN A 343 -0.74 -20.92 7.33
N ALA A 344 -0.76 -19.96 8.26
CA ALA A 344 -1.01 -20.20 9.67
C ALA A 344 -2.47 -20.63 9.92
N MET A 345 -3.45 -20.00 9.27
CA MET A 345 -4.86 -20.40 9.35
C MET A 345 -5.10 -21.79 8.73
N GLU A 346 -4.48 -22.09 7.58
CA GLU A 346 -4.51 -23.43 6.94
C GLU A 346 -3.94 -24.50 7.89
N TYR A 347 -2.79 -24.22 8.52
CA TYR A 347 -2.14 -25.11 9.49
C TYR A 347 -2.98 -25.31 10.75
N LEU A 348 -3.46 -24.23 11.39
CA LEU A 348 -4.27 -24.31 12.61
C LEU A 348 -5.62 -24.98 12.39
N LEU A 349 -6.21 -24.89 11.20
CA LEU A 349 -7.42 -25.66 10.85
C LEU A 349 -7.14 -27.17 10.84
N SER A 350 -6.05 -27.62 10.20
CA SER A 350 -5.61 -29.02 10.30
C SER A 350 -5.41 -29.46 11.75
N CYS A 351 -4.75 -28.62 12.57
CA CYS A 351 -4.57 -28.93 13.99
C CYS A 351 -5.90 -29.06 14.75
N ARG A 352 -6.90 -28.21 14.46
CA ARG A 352 -8.25 -28.28 15.05
C ARG A 352 -8.99 -29.56 14.64
N GLU A 353 -8.91 -29.94 13.36
CA GLU A 353 -9.47 -31.20 12.85
C GLU A 353 -8.83 -32.43 13.52
N GLN A 354 -7.54 -32.36 13.86
CA GLN A 354 -6.81 -33.38 14.63
C GLN A 354 -7.02 -33.30 16.16
N GLY A 355 -7.98 -32.48 16.63
CA GLY A 355 -8.30 -32.34 18.05
C GLY A 355 -7.24 -31.55 18.84
N GLY A 356 -6.72 -30.48 18.24
CA GLY A 356 -5.67 -29.63 18.79
C GLY A 356 -4.32 -30.37 18.86
N ARG A 357 -3.92 -31.05 17.79
CA ARG A 357 -2.65 -31.79 17.71
C ARG A 357 -1.85 -31.38 16.48
N SER A 358 -0.53 -31.49 16.59
CA SER A 358 0.43 -31.35 15.49
C SER A 358 1.71 -32.10 15.88
N SER A 359 2.45 -32.61 14.90
CA SER A 359 3.82 -33.08 15.07
C SER A 359 4.85 -31.99 14.70
N PRO A 360 6.14 -32.16 15.05
CA PRO A 360 7.23 -31.31 14.56
C PRO A 360 7.32 -31.29 13.03
N GLU A 361 7.12 -32.43 12.36
CA GLU A 361 7.17 -32.54 10.89
C GLU A 361 6.09 -31.69 10.22
N GLU A 362 4.87 -31.66 10.77
CA GLU A 362 3.78 -30.80 10.29
C GLU A 362 4.10 -29.30 10.49
N PHE A 363 4.66 -28.94 11.65
CA PHE A 363 5.13 -27.57 11.93
C PHE A 363 6.22 -27.13 10.94
N TYR A 364 7.22 -27.98 10.70
CA TYR A 364 8.30 -27.70 9.74
C TYR A 364 7.80 -27.65 8.29
N ALA A 365 6.79 -28.44 7.93
CA ALA A 365 6.14 -28.35 6.62
C ALA A 365 5.42 -27.00 6.44
N PHE A 366 4.67 -26.54 7.46
CA PHE A 366 4.05 -25.21 7.51
C PHE A 366 5.11 -24.08 7.38
N LEU A 367 6.16 -24.11 8.20
CA LEU A 367 7.25 -23.11 8.17
C LEU A 367 7.92 -23.05 6.79
N SER A 368 8.20 -24.20 6.17
CA SER A 368 8.81 -24.30 4.84
C SER A 368 7.94 -23.64 3.75
N GLU A 369 6.63 -23.90 3.75
CA GLU A 369 5.69 -23.28 2.81
C GLU A 369 5.47 -21.78 3.09
N PHE A 370 5.44 -21.34 4.35
CA PHE A 370 5.39 -19.92 4.71
C PHE A 370 6.63 -19.16 4.20
N GLN A 371 7.85 -19.64 4.51
CA GLN A 371 9.08 -19.03 4.00
C GLN A 371 9.11 -19.01 2.46
N LYS A 372 8.71 -20.09 1.81
CA LYS A 372 8.60 -20.20 0.34
C LYS A 372 7.58 -19.20 -0.24
N ALA A 373 6.43 -19.01 0.39
CA ALA A 373 5.44 -18.01 -0.01
C ALA A 373 5.99 -16.59 0.11
N SER A 374 6.68 -16.28 1.21
CA SER A 374 7.31 -14.99 1.49
C SER A 374 8.44 -14.66 0.48
N ARG A 375 9.32 -15.62 0.18
CA ARG A 375 10.35 -15.49 -0.88
C ARG A 375 9.74 -15.31 -2.28
N ASN A 376 8.64 -16.02 -2.58
CA ASN A 376 7.93 -15.86 -3.85
C ASN A 376 7.28 -14.47 -3.97
N PHE A 377 6.79 -13.89 -2.87
CA PHE A 377 6.24 -12.55 -2.85
C PHE A 377 7.31 -11.46 -3.02
N SER A 378 8.43 -11.54 -2.31
CA SER A 378 9.55 -10.61 -2.53
C SER A 378 10.06 -10.67 -3.98
N LYS A 379 10.08 -11.87 -4.59
CA LYS A 379 10.34 -12.03 -6.03
C LYS A 379 9.31 -11.33 -6.90
N ARG A 380 8.00 -11.43 -6.62
CA ARG A 380 6.94 -10.71 -7.35
C ARG A 380 7.10 -9.18 -7.22
N GLN A 381 7.39 -8.68 -6.02
CA GLN A 381 7.63 -7.25 -5.77
C GLN A 381 8.82 -6.74 -6.58
N ILE A 382 9.98 -7.41 -6.52
CA ILE A 382 11.17 -7.06 -7.32
C ILE A 382 10.85 -7.06 -8.83
N THR A 383 10.08 -8.04 -9.33
CA THR A 383 9.68 -8.10 -10.74
C THR A 383 8.76 -6.94 -11.13
N TRP A 384 7.83 -6.53 -10.26
CA TRP A 384 6.95 -5.38 -10.50
C TRP A 384 7.76 -4.08 -10.64
N PHE A 385 8.53 -3.74 -9.61
CA PHE A 385 9.24 -2.45 -9.54
C PHE A 385 10.42 -2.32 -10.52
N ARG A 386 10.88 -3.41 -11.14
CA ARG A 386 11.85 -3.36 -12.25
C ARG A 386 11.33 -2.56 -13.45
N ASN A 387 10.02 -2.58 -13.65
CA ASN A 387 9.35 -1.88 -14.76
C ASN A 387 8.84 -0.48 -14.35
N GLU A 388 9.04 -0.07 -13.10
CA GLU A 388 8.65 1.25 -12.58
C GLU A 388 9.87 2.19 -12.69
N LEU A 389 9.86 3.05 -13.71
CA LEU A 389 11.05 3.81 -14.12
C LEU A 389 11.34 5.02 -13.21
N ILE A 390 10.35 5.53 -12.47
CA ILE A 390 10.49 6.61 -11.48
C ILE A 390 11.35 6.20 -10.27
N TYR A 391 11.50 4.90 -9.99
CA TYR A 391 12.21 4.41 -8.80
C TYR A 391 13.73 4.39 -8.99
N GLN A 392 14.41 5.04 -8.05
CA GLN A 392 15.84 4.96 -7.80
C GLN A 392 16.16 3.77 -6.90
N TRP A 393 17.09 2.91 -7.31
CA TRP A 393 17.35 1.64 -6.62
C TRP A 393 18.52 1.76 -5.65
N LEU A 394 18.27 1.49 -4.37
CA LEU A 394 19.22 1.64 -3.27
C LEU A 394 19.59 0.27 -2.69
N ASP A 395 20.87 0.07 -2.43
CA ASP A 395 21.41 -1.17 -1.89
C ASP A 395 21.31 -1.20 -0.36
N ALA A 396 20.40 -2.04 0.14
CA ALA A 396 20.15 -2.19 1.57
C ALA A 396 21.27 -2.89 2.35
N SER A 397 22.33 -3.38 1.67
CA SER A 397 23.53 -3.93 2.32
C SER A 397 24.58 -2.87 2.69
N LYS A 398 24.36 -1.61 2.30
CA LYS A 398 25.24 -0.47 2.59
C LYS A 398 25.00 0.08 4.00
N PRO A 399 25.94 0.88 4.55
CA PRO A 399 25.73 1.53 5.84
C PRO A 399 24.42 2.32 5.85
N PHE A 400 23.64 2.11 6.91
CA PHE A 400 22.29 2.66 7.03
C PHE A 400 22.29 4.21 7.06
N GLU A 401 23.34 4.79 7.61
CA GLU A 401 23.55 6.24 7.66
C GLU A 401 23.76 6.81 6.25
N ASP A 402 24.70 6.29 5.45
CA ASP A 402 24.93 6.73 4.06
C ASP A 402 23.65 6.77 3.22
N VAL A 403 22.80 5.73 3.35
CA VAL A 403 21.52 5.61 2.63
C VAL A 403 20.52 6.67 3.10
N THR A 404 20.48 6.94 4.41
CA THR A 404 19.58 7.92 5.02
C THR A 404 20.00 9.34 4.71
N ASP A 405 21.30 9.65 4.85
CA ASP A 405 21.90 10.95 4.55
C ASP A 405 21.71 11.31 3.08
N PHE A 406 21.93 10.36 2.16
CA PHE A 406 21.66 10.55 0.75
C PHE A 406 20.21 10.97 0.48
N ILE A 407 19.23 10.31 1.10
CA ILE A 407 17.81 10.64 0.91
C ILE A 407 17.46 12.00 1.53
N CYS A 408 18.00 12.33 2.70
CA CYS A 408 17.79 13.64 3.32
C CYS A 408 18.36 14.78 2.44
N ASN A 409 19.59 14.62 1.97
CA ASN A 409 20.23 15.58 1.06
C ASN A 409 19.46 15.72 -0.26
N ALA A 410 19.00 14.61 -0.83
CA ALA A 410 18.17 14.59 -2.03
C ALA A 410 16.79 15.28 -1.83
N TYR A 411 16.22 15.21 -0.62
CA TYR A 411 14.98 15.94 -0.30
C TYR A 411 15.21 17.46 -0.25
N HIS A 412 16.32 17.91 0.33
CA HIS A 412 16.66 19.34 0.42
C HIS A 412 17.16 19.94 -0.91
N ASP A 413 17.65 19.12 -1.84
CA ASP A 413 18.08 19.56 -3.17
C ASP A 413 16.95 20.30 -3.93
N GLN A 414 17.29 21.46 -4.48
CA GLN A 414 16.42 22.32 -5.29
C GLN A 414 16.76 22.26 -6.79
N THR A 415 17.88 21.63 -7.17
CA THR A 415 18.30 21.49 -8.58
C THR A 415 17.45 20.49 -9.37
N GLY A 416 16.67 19.65 -8.67
CA GLY A 416 15.84 18.60 -9.26
C GLY A 416 16.63 17.40 -9.83
N ARG A 417 17.95 17.35 -9.66
CA ARG A 417 18.83 16.37 -10.31
C ARG A 417 19.18 15.20 -9.40
N LEU A 418 18.19 14.34 -9.14
CA LEU A 418 18.37 13.13 -8.33
C LEU A 418 19.31 12.11 -9.00
N ILE A 419 20.54 12.01 -8.51
CA ILE A 419 21.53 11.00 -8.93
C ILE A 419 21.96 10.17 -7.71
N VAL A 420 21.72 8.86 -7.77
CA VAL A 420 22.22 7.92 -6.75
C VAL A 420 23.73 7.72 -6.91
N PRO A 421 24.55 7.90 -5.85
CA PRO A 421 25.97 7.57 -5.87
C PRO A 421 26.18 6.09 -6.19
N GLU A 422 27.16 5.76 -7.04
CA GLU A 422 27.41 4.36 -7.46
C GLU A 422 27.70 3.42 -6.26
N ALA A 423 28.25 3.96 -5.16
CA ALA A 423 28.47 3.23 -3.91
C ALA A 423 27.18 2.73 -3.24
N LEU A 424 26.05 3.44 -3.39
CA LEU A 424 24.74 3.16 -2.78
C LEU A 424 23.74 2.51 -3.75
N LYS A 425 24.10 2.41 -5.02
CA LYS A 425 23.20 2.05 -6.12
C LYS A 425 23.03 0.55 -6.26
N MET A 426 21.79 0.09 -6.23
CA MET A 426 21.46 -1.32 -6.46
C MET A 426 21.17 -1.61 -7.93
N LYS A 427 21.71 -2.71 -8.45
CA LYS A 427 21.53 -3.13 -9.85
C LYS A 427 20.11 -3.63 -10.10
N LYS A 428 19.37 -2.99 -11.02
CA LYS A 428 17.99 -3.39 -11.39
C LYS A 428 17.93 -4.84 -11.93
N LYS A 429 18.94 -5.27 -12.71
CA LYS A 429 19.08 -6.64 -13.22
C LYS A 429 20.13 -7.42 -12.41
N GLY A 430 19.78 -8.62 -11.94
CA GLY A 430 20.74 -9.55 -11.36
C GLY A 430 21.71 -10.01 -12.45
N SER A 431 23.00 -9.75 -12.27
CA SER A 431 23.96 -9.63 -13.38
C SER A 431 24.99 -10.76 -13.42
N GLY A 432 24.60 -11.98 -13.05
CA GLY A 432 25.54 -13.11 -12.99
C GLY A 432 24.93 -14.50 -13.17
N ARG A 433 25.65 -15.34 -13.93
CA ARG A 433 25.47 -16.81 -13.95
C ARG A 433 25.64 -17.40 -12.54
N GLN A 434 26.52 -16.79 -11.74
CA GLN A 434 26.78 -17.11 -10.33
C GLN A 434 25.55 -16.86 -9.43
N GLU A 435 24.98 -15.65 -9.41
CA GLU A 435 23.76 -15.34 -8.64
C GLU A 435 22.60 -16.27 -9.04
N THR A 436 22.49 -16.60 -10.33
CA THR A 436 21.49 -17.55 -10.84
C THR A 436 21.72 -18.98 -10.32
N TYR A 437 22.96 -19.40 -10.15
CA TYR A 437 23.32 -20.71 -9.57
C TYR A 437 23.02 -20.73 -8.07
N GLU A 438 23.47 -19.72 -7.32
CA GLU A 438 23.22 -19.57 -5.89
C GLU A 438 21.73 -19.55 -5.55
N LEU A 439 20.90 -18.88 -6.37
CA LEU A 439 19.44 -18.88 -6.19
C LEU A 439 18.76 -20.21 -6.52
N LYS A 440 19.38 -21.09 -7.33
CA LYS A 440 18.89 -22.45 -7.61
C LYS A 440 19.29 -23.43 -6.50
N SER A 441 20.50 -23.30 -5.97
CA SER A 441 20.99 -24.10 -4.84
C SER A 441 20.51 -23.61 -3.48
N TYR A 442 19.97 -22.39 -3.38
CA TYR A 442 19.44 -21.83 -2.14
C TYR A 442 18.45 -22.78 -1.45
N ARG A 443 18.70 -23.04 -0.18
CA ARG A 443 17.78 -23.70 0.75
C ARG A 443 17.71 -22.84 2.00
N ALA A 444 16.53 -22.74 2.60
CA ALA A 444 16.39 -22.13 3.91
C ALA A 444 17.31 -22.87 4.89
N LYS A 445 17.96 -22.11 5.78
CA LYS A 445 18.66 -22.66 6.93
C LYS A 445 17.90 -22.17 8.14
N VAL A 446 17.12 -23.06 8.74
CA VAL A 446 16.44 -22.78 10.00
C VAL A 446 17.49 -22.52 11.07
N LYS A 447 17.30 -21.48 11.87
CA LYS A 447 18.25 -20.96 12.86
C LYS A 447 17.69 -20.95 14.27
N LEU A 448 16.39 -20.81 14.42
CA LEU A 448 15.73 -20.72 15.73
C LEU A 448 15.06 -22.03 16.13
N PHE A 449 14.64 -22.82 15.13
CA PHE A 449 14.09 -24.17 15.29
C PHE A 449 15.08 -25.18 14.68
N ILE A 450 16.14 -25.52 15.41
CA ILE A 450 17.24 -26.39 14.94
C ILE A 450 16.94 -27.85 15.27
N HIS A 451 16.32 -28.10 16.42
CA HIS A 451 15.94 -29.40 16.94
C HIS A 451 14.42 -29.51 17.04
N ASP A 452 13.87 -30.73 17.02
CA ASP A 452 12.41 -30.94 17.17
C ASP A 452 11.90 -30.37 18.50
N GLU A 453 12.74 -30.38 19.53
CA GLU A 453 12.47 -29.83 20.85
C GLU A 453 12.22 -28.31 20.83
N ASP A 454 12.82 -27.58 19.88
CA ASP A 454 12.70 -26.12 19.77
C ASP A 454 11.29 -25.66 19.35
N CYS A 455 10.44 -26.56 18.84
CA CYS A 455 9.04 -26.26 18.53
C CYS A 455 8.05 -26.76 19.61
N ASN A 456 8.52 -27.45 20.67
CA ASN A 456 7.66 -28.05 21.69
C ASN A 456 6.71 -27.04 22.35
N HIS A 457 7.15 -25.82 22.63
CA HIS A 457 6.29 -24.78 23.23
C HIS A 457 5.16 -24.34 22.29
N VAL A 458 5.42 -24.32 20.97
CA VAL A 458 4.39 -24.07 19.94
C VAL A 458 3.40 -25.23 19.89
N LEU A 459 3.88 -26.47 19.88
CA LEU A 459 3.02 -27.66 19.86
C LEU A 459 2.19 -27.79 21.15
N GLU A 460 2.74 -27.45 22.31
CA GLU A 460 2.01 -27.35 23.57
C GLU A 460 0.94 -26.25 23.54
N TRP A 461 1.26 -25.08 22.97
CA TRP A 461 0.31 -23.98 22.82
C TRP A 461 -0.86 -24.40 21.91
N ILE A 462 -0.58 -25.00 20.75
CA ILE A 462 -1.60 -25.60 19.87
C ILE A 462 -2.44 -26.61 20.66
N GLY A 463 -1.78 -27.48 21.43
CA GLY A 463 -2.39 -28.46 22.32
C GLY A 463 -3.29 -27.88 23.41
N ARG A 464 -3.06 -26.64 23.84
CA ARG A 464 -3.88 -25.96 24.85
C ARG A 464 -5.03 -25.16 24.24
N THR A 465 -4.78 -24.46 23.12
CA THR A 465 -5.73 -23.48 22.57
C THR A 465 -6.60 -24.02 21.43
N GLN A 466 -6.11 -24.96 20.63
CA GLN A 466 -6.78 -25.40 19.38
C GLN A 466 -7.65 -26.66 19.56
N ARG A 467 -7.95 -27.05 20.80
CA ARG A 467 -8.82 -28.21 21.13
C ARG A 467 -10.33 -27.93 21.04
N GLN A 468 -10.71 -26.66 20.87
CA GLN A 468 -12.08 -26.19 20.66
C GLN A 468 -12.01 -25.19 19.48
N SER A 469 -12.97 -25.10 18.55
CA SER A 469 -14.34 -25.64 18.56
C SER A 469 -14.71 -26.30 17.24
N VAL A 470 -15.00 -27.60 17.24
CA VAL A 470 -15.90 -28.21 16.25
C VAL A 470 -17.34 -28.03 16.75
N ALA A 471 -17.74 -26.77 16.91
CA ALA A 471 -19.14 -26.42 17.06
C ALA A 471 -19.74 -26.46 15.64
N VAL A 472 -20.60 -27.45 15.41
CA VAL A 472 -21.30 -27.68 14.14
C VAL A 472 -21.97 -26.39 13.66
N LEU A 473 -21.70 -26.02 12.41
CA LEU A 473 -22.50 -25.11 11.58
C LEU A 473 -22.96 -25.88 10.34
#